data_AF-A0A412EKR5-F1
#
_entry.id   AF-A0A412EKR5-F1
#
_cell.length_a   1.000
_cell.length_b   1.000
_cell.length_c   1.000
_cell.angle_alpha   90.00
_cell.angle_beta   90.00
_cell.angle_gamma   90.00
#
_symmetry.space_group_name_H-M   'P 1'
#
loop_
_entity.id
_entity.type
_entity.pdbx_description
1 polymer ?
#
loop_
_entity_poly.entity_id
_entity_poly.type
_entity_poly.pdbx_seq_one_letter_code
_entity_poly.pdbx_strand_id
1 'polypeptide(L)'
;MKIQGIGVISKKVAIKSLGLDRDKEGREALRKGMFTAEEIGAMYKLEQVKKACKIGDCVETFARNYNRIPDDLKEKLTPQELAELVEAFYKCYGDGKNAK
;
A
#
# COMPACT_ATOMS: atom_id res chain seq x y z
N MET A 1 0.34 10.19 13.72
CA MET A 1 0.65 10.47 12.29
C MET A 1 -0.67 10.51 11.56
N LYS A 2 -0.92 11.52 10.73
CA LYS A 2 -2.12 11.59 9.90
C LYS A 2 -1.78 10.99 8.55
N ILE A 3 -2.53 9.98 8.12
CA ILE A 3 -2.39 9.34 6.81
C ILE A 3 -3.67 9.65 6.03
N GLN A 4 -3.55 10.35 4.90
CA GLN A 4 -4.70 10.65 4.06
C GLN A 4 -5.38 9.35 3.57
N GLY A 5 -6.72 9.34 3.54
CA GLY A 5 -7.51 8.14 3.22
C GLY A 5 -7.59 7.07 4.33
N ILE A 6 -6.90 7.23 5.47
CA ILE A 6 -7.02 6.32 6.63
C ILE A 6 -7.44 7.07 7.89
N GLY A 7 -6.80 8.21 8.18
CA GLY A 7 -7.02 8.99 9.39
C GLY A 7 -5.78 9.07 10.29
N VAL A 8 -5.99 9.24 11.59
CA VAL A 8 -4.90 9.38 12.56
C VAL A 8 -4.53 8.03 13.15
N ILE A 9 -3.25 7.67 13.04
CA ILE A 9 -2.70 6.41 13.53
C ILE A 9 -1.40 6.68 14.31
N SER A 10 -1.13 5.88 15.34
CA SER A 10 0.14 5.97 16.06
C SER A 10 1.29 5.34 15.25
N LYS A 11 2.50 5.93 15.32
CA LYS A 11 3.71 5.39 14.68
C LYS A 11 3.98 3.94 15.10
N LYS A 12 3.74 3.62 16.36
CA LYS A 12 3.91 2.28 16.93
C LYS A 12 2.99 1.24 16.29
N VAL A 13 1.72 1.60 16.03
CA VAL A 13 0.77 0.69 15.35
C VAL A 13 1.19 0.43 13.91
N ALA A 14 1.63 1.47 13.19
CA ALA A 14 2.13 1.31 11.82
C ALA A 14 3.33 0.35 11.76
N ILE A 15 4.35 0.61 12.59
CA ILE A 15 5.57 -0.21 12.70
C ILE A 15 5.24 -1.68 13.00
N LYS A 16 4.36 -1.92 13.98
CA LYS A 16 3.95 -3.28 14.37
C LYS A 16 3.21 -4.00 13.25
N SER A 17 2.35 -3.29 12.51
CA SER A 17 1.62 -3.85 11.37
C SER A 17 2.56 -4.18 10.20
N LEU A 18 3.62 -3.39 10.02
CA LEU A 18 4.64 -3.60 8.99
C LEU A 18 5.70 -4.64 9.41
N GLY A 19 5.68 -5.10 10.67
CA GLY A 19 6.67 -6.06 11.20
C GLY A 19 8.08 -5.49 11.37
N LEU A 20 8.27 -4.18 11.19
CA LEU A 20 9.58 -3.51 11.28
C LEU A 20 10.22 -3.62 12.68
N ASP A 21 9.42 -3.87 13.72
CA ASP A 21 9.89 -4.11 15.09
C ASP A 21 10.33 -5.55 15.36
N ARG A 22 9.96 -6.51 14.50
CA ARG A 22 10.31 -7.93 14.66
C ARG A 22 11.63 -8.26 13.98
N ASP A 23 11.87 -7.62 12.85
CA ASP A 23 13.09 -7.81 12.07
C ASP A 23 14.31 -7.09 12.69
N LYS A 24 15.51 -7.68 12.59
CA LYS A 24 16.73 -7.09 13.17
C LYS A 24 17.16 -5.87 12.37
N GLU A 25 17.11 -5.94 11.05
CA GLU A 25 17.47 -4.85 10.14
C GLU A 25 16.43 -3.72 10.22
N GLY A 26 15.14 -4.06 10.31
CA GLY A 26 14.05 -3.12 10.54
C GLY A 26 14.21 -2.33 11.84
N ARG A 27 14.58 -3.00 12.95
CA ARG A 27 14.87 -2.34 14.23
C ARG A 27 16.08 -1.41 14.15
N GLU A 28 17.13 -1.83 13.45
CA GLU A 28 18.33 -1.01 13.26
C GLU A 28 18.03 0.21 12.38
N ALA A 29 17.27 0.03 11.29
CA ALA A 29 16.82 1.12 10.41
C ALA A 29 15.96 2.14 11.15
N LEU A 30 15.02 1.68 12.00
CA LEU A 30 14.23 2.55 12.87
C LEU A 30 15.11 3.32 13.86
N ARG A 31 16.10 2.66 14.48
CA ARG A 31 17.03 3.30 15.44
C ARG A 31 17.93 4.34 14.75
N LYS A 32 18.37 4.06 13.52
CA LYS A 32 19.18 4.97 12.71
C LYS A 32 18.35 6.10 12.07
N GLY A 33 17.02 6.10 12.22
CA GLY A 33 16.15 7.11 11.63
C GLY A 33 16.07 7.02 10.11
N MET A 34 16.26 5.84 9.53
CA MET A 34 16.24 5.62 8.06
C MET A 34 14.85 5.78 7.44
N PHE A 35 13.80 5.92 8.27
CA PHE A 35 12.44 6.18 7.83
C PHE A 35 11.85 7.39 8.55
N THR A 36 11.32 8.31 7.77
CA THR A 36 10.45 9.39 8.21
C THR A 36 9.08 8.85 8.66
N ALA A 37 8.32 9.66 9.39
CA ALA A 37 6.95 9.32 9.75
C ALA A 37 6.03 9.19 8.51
N GLU A 38 6.32 9.96 7.46
CA GLU A 38 5.60 9.96 6.19
C GLU A 38 5.86 8.68 5.41
N GLU A 39 7.11 8.24 5.29
CA GLU A 39 7.46 6.96 4.65
C GLU A 39 6.83 5.76 5.37
N ILE A 40 6.84 5.76 6.71
CA ILE A 40 6.14 4.72 7.48
C ILE A 40 4.63 4.76 7.23
N GLY A 41 4.06 5.95 7.10
CA GLY A 41 2.65 6.13 6.74
C GLY A 41 2.32 5.60 5.34
N ALA A 42 3.16 5.89 4.36
CA ALA A 42 3.00 5.43 2.97
C ALA A 42 3.12 3.91 2.87
N MET A 43 4.14 3.32 3.52
CA MET A 43 4.30 1.86 3.60
C MET A 43 3.09 1.20 4.27
N TYR A 44 2.63 1.76 5.39
CA TYR A 44 1.45 1.25 6.09
C TYR A 44 0.21 1.30 5.20
N LYS A 45 -0.02 2.41 4.48
CA LYS A 45 -1.14 2.55 3.56
C LYS A 45 -1.08 1.52 2.43
N LEU A 46 0.06 1.36 1.79
CA LEU A 46 0.28 0.36 0.73
C LEU A 46 -0.05 -1.05 1.23
N GLU A 47 0.37 -1.39 2.45
CA GLU A 47 0.08 -2.68 3.07
C GLU A 47 -1.42 -2.87 3.33
N GLN A 48 -2.16 -1.82 3.73
CA GLN A 48 -3.62 -1.89 3.83
C GLN A 48 -4.29 -2.08 2.46
N VAL A 49 -3.78 -1.44 1.40
CA VAL A 49 -4.31 -1.63 0.03
C VAL A 49 -4.13 -3.08 -0.40
N LYS A 50 -2.96 -3.67 -0.17
CA LYS A 50 -2.71 -5.09 -0.48
C LYS A 50 -3.71 -6.00 0.23
N LYS A 51 -3.93 -5.78 1.54
CA LYS A 51 -4.89 -6.58 2.33
C LYS A 51 -6.34 -6.44 1.85
N ALA A 52 -6.72 -5.26 1.34
CA ALA A 52 -8.05 -5.02 0.80
C ALA A 52 -8.24 -5.57 -0.63
N CYS A 53 -7.14 -5.77 -1.38
CA CYS A 53 -7.17 -6.16 -2.78
C CYS A 53 -7.13 -7.68 -2.95
N LYS A 54 -8.05 -8.24 -3.76
CA LYS A 54 -8.11 -9.69 -4.07
C LYS A 54 -6.84 -10.24 -4.71
N ILE A 55 -6.08 -9.39 -5.43
CA ILE A 55 -4.81 -9.75 -6.06
C ILE A 55 -3.60 -9.21 -5.27
N GLY A 56 -3.79 -8.76 -4.03
CA GLY A 56 -2.73 -8.15 -3.20
C GLY A 56 -1.53 -9.05 -2.93
N ASP A 57 -1.76 -10.36 -2.83
CA ASP A 57 -0.69 -11.37 -2.65
C ASP A 57 0.06 -11.67 -3.97
N CYS A 58 -0.51 -11.31 -5.12
CA CYS A 58 0.15 -11.43 -6.42
C CYS A 58 1.07 -10.23 -6.65
N VAL A 59 2.21 -10.18 -5.95
CA VAL A 59 3.11 -9.01 -5.83
C VAL A 59 3.33 -8.27 -7.15
N GLU A 60 3.77 -8.96 -8.20
CA GLU A 60 4.06 -8.33 -9.50
C GLU A 60 2.80 -7.79 -10.19
N THR A 61 1.71 -8.57 -10.19
CA THR A 61 0.45 -8.18 -10.82
C THR A 61 -0.20 -7.03 -10.07
N PHE A 62 -0.20 -7.06 -8.74
CA PHE A 62 -0.63 -5.95 -7.90
C PHE A 62 0.18 -4.69 -8.22
N ALA A 63 1.51 -4.78 -8.18
CA ALA A 63 2.39 -3.63 -8.39
C ALA A 63 2.17 -2.98 -9.76
N ARG A 64 2.06 -3.78 -10.83
CA ARG A 64 1.78 -3.26 -12.19
C ARG A 64 0.48 -2.49 -12.27
N ASN A 65 -0.58 -2.95 -11.59
CA ASN A 65 -1.88 -2.27 -11.58
C ASN A 65 -1.90 -1.06 -10.66
N TYR A 66 -1.34 -1.18 -9.45
CA TYR A 66 -1.24 -0.08 -8.49
C TYR A 66 -0.41 1.09 -9.02
N ASN A 67 0.67 0.82 -9.76
CA ASN A 67 1.53 1.85 -10.35
C ASN A 67 0.84 2.66 -11.46
N ARG A 68 -0.31 2.22 -11.97
CA ARG A 68 -1.09 3.00 -12.94
C ARG A 68 -1.94 4.10 -12.29
N ILE A 69 -2.15 4.02 -10.96
CA ILE A 69 -2.88 5.04 -10.22
C ILE A 69 -1.95 6.26 -10.02
N PRO A 70 -2.34 7.48 -10.44
CA PRO A 70 -1.59 8.70 -10.15
C PRO A 70 -1.32 8.89 -8.66
N ASP A 71 -0.14 9.40 -8.30
CA ASP A 71 0.26 9.54 -6.89
C ASP A 71 -0.68 10.44 -6.09
N ASP A 72 -1.16 11.54 -6.67
CA ASP A 72 -2.17 12.42 -6.06
C ASP A 72 -3.46 11.68 -5.68
N LEU A 73 -3.85 10.65 -6.45
CA LEU A 73 -5.01 9.81 -6.12
C LEU A 73 -4.66 8.77 -5.06
N LYS A 74 -3.44 8.20 -5.10
CA LYS A 74 -2.93 7.31 -4.05
C LYS A 74 -2.91 8.00 -2.69
N GLU A 75 -2.66 9.30 -2.62
CA GLU A 75 -2.72 10.07 -1.38
C GLU A 75 -4.15 10.25 -0.87
N LYS A 76 -5.09 10.65 -1.73
CA LYS A 76 -6.45 11.04 -1.33
C LYS A 76 -7.35 9.85 -0.99
N LEU A 77 -7.27 8.79 -1.77
CA LEU A 77 -8.21 7.67 -1.70
C LEU A 77 -7.94 6.75 -0.51
N THR A 78 -8.98 6.09 -0.03
CA THR A 78 -8.89 5.06 1.01
C THR A 78 -8.21 3.79 0.48
N PRO A 79 -7.70 2.91 1.36
CA PRO A 79 -7.13 1.64 0.92
C PRO A 79 -8.11 0.77 0.11
N GLN A 80 -9.40 0.81 0.44
CA GLN A 80 -10.45 0.05 -0.26
C GLN A 80 -10.68 0.59 -1.68
N GLU A 81 -10.81 1.90 -1.83
CA GLU A 81 -10.97 2.53 -3.16
C GLU A 81 -9.76 2.27 -4.06
N LEU A 82 -8.54 2.30 -3.50
CA LEU A 82 -7.33 1.96 -4.24
C LEU A 82 -7.30 0.47 -4.64
N ALA A 83 -7.76 -0.43 -3.77
CA ALA A 83 -7.87 -1.85 -4.09
C ALA A 83 -8.87 -2.10 -5.24
N GLU A 84 -10.01 -1.41 -5.21
CA GLU A 84 -11.02 -1.47 -6.27
C GLU A 84 -10.49 -0.96 -7.62
N LEU A 85 -9.72 0.13 -7.62
CA LEU A 85 -9.04 0.61 -8.84
C LEU A 85 -8.02 -0.41 -9.37
N VAL A 86 -7.23 -1.04 -8.49
CA VAL A 86 -6.29 -2.10 -8.86
C VAL A 86 -7.02 -3.27 -9.51
N GLU A 87 -8.12 -3.72 -8.92
CA GLU A 87 -8.95 -4.82 -9.43
C GLU A 87 -9.62 -4.45 -10.77
N ALA A 88 -10.11 -3.22 -10.90
CA ALA A 88 -10.70 -2.71 -12.14
C ALA A 88 -9.68 -2.71 -13.28
N PHE A 89 -8.46 -2.20 -13.04
CA PHE A 89 -7.39 -2.23 -14.05
C PHE A 89 -6.97 -3.64 -14.44
N TYR A 90 -6.88 -4.55 -13.46
CA TYR A 90 -6.60 -5.95 -13.73
C TYR A 90 -7.68 -6.58 -14.62
N LYS A 91 -8.96 -6.32 -14.30
CA LYS A 91 -10.10 -6.81 -15.07
C LYS A 91 -10.12 -6.24 -16.49
N CYS A 92 -9.98 -4.92 -16.65
CA CYS A 92 -9.98 -4.27 -17.97
C CYS A 92 -8.89 -4.85 -18.91
N TYR A 93 -7.70 -5.12 -18.37
CA TYR A 93 -6.64 -5.78 -19.14
C TYR A 93 -7.05 -7.21 -19.57
N GLY A 94 -7.67 -7.96 -18.68
CA GLY A 94 -8.20 -9.30 -18.98
C GLY A 94 -9.29 -9.27 -20.05
N ASP A 95 -10.26 -8.35 -19.93
CA ASP A 95 -11.35 -8.18 -20.89
C ASP A 95 -10.80 -7.82 -22.28
N GLY A 96 -9.84 -6.89 -22.36
CA GLY A 96 -9.20 -6.51 -23.62
C GLY A 96 -8.36 -7.62 -24.25
N LYS A 97 -7.63 -8.41 -23.45
CA LYS A 97 -6.85 -9.57 -23.95
C LYS A 97 -7.76 -10.69 -24.50
N ASN A 98 -8.96 -10.84 -23.94
CA ASN A 98 -9.89 -11.91 -24.29
C ASN A 98 -10.98 -11.50 -25.28
N ALA A 99 -11.02 -10.22 -25.67
CA ALA A 99 -11.88 -9.75 -26.74
C ALA A 99 -11.44 -10.38 -28.07
N LYS A 100 -12.30 -11.23 -28.63
CA LYS A 100 -12.13 -11.86 -29.94
C LYS A 100 -12.85 -11.07 -31.02
#